data_AF-A0A7R6SU95-F1
#
_entry.id   AF-A0A7R6SU95-F1
#
_cell.length_a   1.000
_cell.length_b   1.000
_cell.length_c   1.000
_cell.angle_alpha   90.00
_cell.angle_beta   90.00
_cell.angle_gamma   90.00
#
_symmetry.space_group_name_H-M   'P 1'
#
loop_
_entity.id
_entity.type
_entity.pdbx_description
1 polymer ?
#
loop_
_entity_poly.entity_id
_entity_poly.type
_entity_poly.pdbx_seq_one_letter_code
_entity_poly.pdbx_strand_id
1 'polypeptide(L)'
;MSVFQPLTRFIALSMALTCFTSQALGMQLEDPRSAAVYILKQRPLINNCLEQAQQSTQLSQIWSSTPCQQLLDQDPQFKAAWQQLLPEGKKNGLAKVPYALRKPTIETYSEYKQLAEIIARLSR
;
A
#
# COMPACT_ATOMS: atom_id res chain seq x y z
N MET A 1 -53.47 -37.07 9.56
CA MET A 1 -53.35 -37.45 10.98
C MET A 1 -51.92 -37.92 11.17
N SER A 2 -50.99 -37.06 11.59
CA SER A 2 -50.71 -36.56 12.95
C SER A 2 -49.42 -37.22 13.45
N VAL A 3 -48.26 -36.58 13.28
CA VAL A 3 -47.49 -35.67 14.17
C VAL A 3 -46.41 -36.42 14.99
N PHE A 4 -45.25 -35.77 15.10
CA PHE A 4 -44.22 -35.82 16.16
C PHE A 4 -42.88 -36.56 15.88
N GLN A 5 -41.93 -35.76 15.39
CA GLN A 5 -40.48 -35.75 15.69
C GLN A 5 -40.25 -35.71 17.24
N PRO A 6 -39.02 -35.85 17.84
CA PRO A 6 -37.73 -35.41 17.28
C PRO A 6 -36.41 -36.06 17.79
N LEU A 7 -35.30 -35.49 17.30
CA LEU A 7 -34.00 -35.30 17.98
C LEU A 7 -33.15 -36.54 18.31
N THR A 8 -32.15 -36.81 17.46
CA THR A 8 -30.77 -36.99 17.98
C THR A 8 -29.78 -36.27 17.09
N ARG A 9 -29.14 -35.28 17.69
CA ARG A 9 -28.11 -34.40 17.17
C ARG A 9 -26.88 -35.21 16.71
N PHE A 10 -26.52 -35.16 15.44
CA PHE A 10 -25.15 -35.42 15.02
C PHE A 10 -24.48 -34.08 14.69
N ILE A 11 -23.75 -33.60 15.68
CA ILE A 11 -22.74 -32.56 15.58
C ILE A 11 -21.59 -33.15 14.76
N ALA A 12 -21.35 -32.62 13.55
CA ALA A 12 -20.10 -32.85 12.84
C ALA A 12 -19.73 -31.57 12.06
N LEU A 13 -19.24 -30.63 12.85
CA LEU A 13 -18.41 -29.49 12.51
C LEU A 13 -17.44 -29.83 11.36
N SER A 14 -17.75 -29.41 10.13
CA SER A 14 -16.82 -29.47 8.99
C SER A 14 -16.43 -28.07 8.55
N MET A 15 -15.86 -27.33 9.51
CA MET A 15 -15.21 -26.05 9.27
C MET A 15 -13.79 -26.33 8.78
N ALA A 16 -13.68 -26.85 7.55
CA ALA A 16 -12.40 -26.96 6.83
C ALA A 16 -12.09 -25.60 6.20
N LEU A 17 -11.84 -24.64 7.10
CA LEU A 17 -11.24 -23.35 6.81
C LEU A 17 -9.74 -23.56 6.57
N THR A 18 -9.36 -24.23 5.48
CA THR A 18 -7.97 -24.27 5.05
C THR A 18 -7.68 -23.04 4.22
N CYS A 19 -7.30 -22.00 4.97
CA CYS A 19 -6.52 -20.87 4.50
C CYS A 19 -5.47 -21.32 3.49
N PHE A 20 -5.68 -21.02 2.21
CA PHE A 20 -4.56 -20.73 1.34
C PHE A 20 -4.02 -19.38 1.82
N THR A 21 -3.15 -19.43 2.83
CA THR A 21 -2.25 -18.33 3.12
C THR A 21 -1.44 -18.12 1.86
N SER A 22 -1.79 -17.09 1.10
CA SER A 22 -0.90 -16.50 0.11
C SER A 22 0.39 -16.17 0.84
N GLN A 23 1.39 -17.03 0.71
CA GLN A 23 2.77 -16.68 1.01
C GLN A 23 3.19 -15.72 -0.10
N ALA A 24 2.66 -14.50 -0.04
CA ALA A 24 3.30 -13.37 -0.67
C ALA A 24 4.66 -13.32 0.00
N LEU A 25 5.71 -13.71 -0.75
CA LEU A 25 7.09 -13.33 -0.49
C LEU A 25 7.13 -11.80 -0.55
N GLY A 26 6.58 -11.15 0.47
CA GLY A 26 6.92 -9.77 0.77
C GLY A 26 8.39 -9.81 1.08
N MET A 27 9.22 -9.26 0.19
CA MET A 27 10.59 -8.90 0.53
C MET A 27 10.54 -8.23 1.90
N GLN A 28 11.05 -8.88 2.92
CA GLN A 28 11.02 -8.36 4.28
C GLN A 28 11.96 -7.16 4.28
N LEU A 29 11.40 -5.95 4.19
CA LEU A 29 12.13 -4.68 4.22
C LEU A 29 12.56 -4.42 5.66
N GLU A 30 13.54 -5.19 6.16
CA GLU A 30 14.00 -5.12 7.56
C GLU A 30 15.02 -4.01 7.81
N ASP A 31 15.62 -3.48 6.75
CA ASP A 31 16.70 -2.49 6.81
C ASP A 31 16.26 -1.14 6.21
N PRO A 32 16.44 0.00 6.93
CA PRO A 32 16.14 1.34 6.43
C PRO A 32 16.82 1.69 5.10
N ARG A 33 18.03 1.18 4.82
CA ARG A 33 18.68 1.40 3.53
C ARG A 33 17.90 0.73 2.39
N SER A 34 17.50 -0.53 2.57
CA SER A 34 16.73 -1.31 1.60
C SER A 34 15.34 -0.70 1.38
N ALA A 35 14.70 -0.21 2.44
CA ALA A 35 13.47 0.56 2.33
C ALA A 35 13.65 1.83 1.50
N ALA A 36 14.72 2.60 1.74
CA ALA A 36 15.03 3.79 0.95
C ALA A 36 15.29 3.46 -0.52
N VAL A 37 16.09 2.43 -0.80
CA VAL A 37 16.35 1.98 -2.18
C VAL A 37 15.07 1.51 -2.87
N TYR A 38 14.21 0.77 -2.17
CA TYR A 38 12.93 0.32 -2.69
C TYR A 38 12.05 1.53 -3.06
N ILE A 39 11.87 2.48 -2.15
CA ILE A 39 11.11 3.72 -2.41
C ILE A 39 11.64 4.45 -3.65
N LEU A 40 12.96 4.59 -3.77
CA LEU A 40 13.59 5.26 -4.92
C LEU A 40 13.34 4.51 -6.23
N LYS A 41 13.31 3.17 -6.21
CA LYS A 41 12.96 2.37 -7.39
C LYS A 41 11.50 2.58 -7.82
N GLN A 42 10.60 2.87 -6.88
CA GLN A 42 9.19 3.13 -7.18
C GLN A 42 8.90 4.59 -7.57
N ARG A 43 9.86 5.51 -7.42
CA ARG A 43 9.71 6.93 -7.77
C ARG A 43 9.10 7.16 -9.17
N PRO A 44 9.47 6.43 -10.24
CA PRO A 44 8.85 6.60 -11.55
C PRO A 44 7.34 6.31 -11.55
N LEU A 45 6.86 5.31 -10.80
CA LEU A 45 5.43 5.01 -10.71
C LEU A 45 4.66 6.16 -10.03
N ILE A 46 5.24 6.73 -8.98
CA ILE A 46 4.67 7.89 -8.28
C ILE A 46 4.57 9.07 -9.23
N ASN A 47 5.66 9.38 -9.94
CA ASN A 47 5.70 10.53 -10.84
C ASN A 47 4.73 10.36 -12.01
N ASN A 48 4.64 9.17 -12.61
CA ASN A 48 3.68 8.90 -13.67
C ASN A 48 2.23 9.10 -13.19
N CYS A 49 1.89 8.62 -11.99
CA CYS A 49 0.56 8.84 -11.43
C CYS A 49 0.34 10.31 -11.05
N LEU A 50 1.36 11.00 -10.53
CA LEU A 50 1.30 12.42 -10.19
C LEU A 50 1.03 13.28 -11.43
N GLU A 51 1.74 13.03 -12.54
CA GLU A 51 1.53 13.73 -13.81
C GLU A 51 0.09 13.55 -14.31
N GLN A 52 -0.42 12.31 -14.27
CA GLN A 52 -1.81 12.02 -14.61
C GLN A 52 -2.81 12.72 -13.66
N ALA A 53 -2.53 12.73 -12.36
CA ALA A 53 -3.39 13.37 -11.36
C ALA A 53 -3.42 14.90 -11.53
N GLN A 54 -2.30 15.53 -11.91
CA GLN A 54 -2.24 16.97 -12.18
C GLN A 54 -3.09 17.38 -13.39
N GLN A 55 -3.25 16.48 -14.38
CA GLN A 55 -4.08 16.71 -15.56
C GLN A 55 -5.56 16.34 -15.34
N SER A 56 -5.87 15.70 -14.21
CA SER A 56 -7.22 15.23 -13.89
C SER A 56 -8.04 16.31 -13.20
N THR A 57 -9.31 16.45 -13.63
CA THR A 57 -10.29 17.34 -13.01
C THR A 57 -11.27 16.58 -12.12
N GLN A 58 -11.29 15.26 -12.20
CA GLN A 58 -12.17 14.39 -11.43
C GLN A 58 -11.40 13.20 -10.87
N LEU A 59 -11.81 12.74 -9.68
CA LEU A 59 -11.22 11.59 -9.01
C LEU A 59 -11.28 10.30 -9.86
N SER A 60 -12.37 10.12 -10.61
CA SER A 60 -12.59 8.97 -11.50
C SER A 60 -11.52 8.83 -12.58
N GLN A 61 -10.96 9.95 -13.08
CA GLN A 61 -9.90 9.96 -14.09
C GLN A 61 -8.57 9.48 -13.52
N ILE A 62 -8.31 9.72 -12.23
CA ILE A 62 -7.13 9.20 -11.54
C ILE A 62 -7.26 7.68 -11.42
N TRP A 63 -8.39 7.19 -10.91
CA TRP A 63 -8.57 5.76 -10.64
C TRP A 63 -8.77 4.89 -11.88
N SER A 64 -9.23 5.46 -12.99
CA SER A 64 -9.30 4.74 -14.27
C SER A 64 -7.98 4.74 -15.04
N SER A 65 -6.98 5.51 -14.60
CA SER A 65 -5.71 5.62 -15.30
C SER A 65 -4.77 4.46 -14.98
N THR A 66 -4.17 3.87 -16.02
CA THR A 66 -3.12 2.85 -15.90
C THR A 66 -1.98 3.24 -14.95
N PRO A 67 -1.37 4.44 -15.02
CA PRO A 67 -0.24 4.77 -14.16
C PRO A 67 -0.61 4.80 -12.67
N CYS A 68 -1.82 5.25 -12.32
CA CYS A 68 -2.25 5.26 -10.92
C CYS A 68 -2.70 3.89 -10.42
N GLN A 69 -3.25 3.04 -11.30
CA GLN A 69 -3.54 1.65 -10.95
C GLN A 69 -2.25 0.87 -10.62
N GLN A 70 -1.20 1.04 -11.42
CA GLN A 70 0.09 0.41 -11.15
C GLN A 70 0.69 0.83 -9.80
N LEU A 71 0.53 2.10 -9.41
CA LEU A 71 0.95 2.57 -8.09
C LEU A 71 0.10 1.95 -6.96
N LEU A 72 -1.21 1.86 -7.14
CA LEU A 72 -2.12 1.25 -6.16
C LEU A 72 -1.81 -0.23 -5.91
N ASP A 73 -1.46 -0.98 -6.96
CA ASP A 73 -1.06 -2.38 -6.83
C ASP A 73 0.19 -2.57 -5.95
N GLN A 74 1.05 -1.55 -5.87
CA GLN A 74 2.25 -1.54 -5.04
C GLN A 74 2.04 -0.89 -3.66
N ASP A 75 0.88 -0.29 -3.39
CA ASP A 75 0.61 0.50 -2.19
C ASP A 75 0.89 -0.24 -0.86
N PRO A 76 0.58 -1.55 -0.69
CA PRO A 76 0.90 -2.26 0.55
C PRO A 76 2.40 -2.29 0.85
N GLN A 77 3.21 -2.58 -0.17
CA GLN A 77 4.67 -2.62 -0.03
C GLN A 77 5.24 -1.20 0.14
N PHE A 78 4.65 -0.23 -0.56
CA PHE A 78 5.02 1.17 -0.48
C PHE A 78 4.81 1.74 0.93
N LYS A 79 3.64 1.47 1.53
CA LYS A 79 3.33 1.83 2.92
C LYS A 79 4.28 1.17 3.91
N ALA A 80 4.55 -0.13 3.74
CA ALA A 80 5.50 -0.84 4.59
C ALA A 80 6.91 -0.22 4.53
N ALA A 81 7.40 0.12 3.33
CA ALA A 81 8.69 0.79 3.16
C ALA A 81 8.73 2.17 3.85
N TRP A 82 7.68 2.97 3.71
CA TRP A 82 7.59 4.26 4.39
C TRP A 82 7.52 4.14 5.90
N GLN A 83 6.81 3.15 6.44
CA GLN A 83 6.75 2.92 7.89
C GLN A 83 8.12 2.63 8.50
N GLN A 84 9.04 1.99 7.76
CA GLN A 84 10.42 1.78 8.20
C GLN A 84 11.23 3.08 8.30
N LEU A 85 10.96 4.05 7.42
CA LEU A 85 11.69 5.32 7.37
C LEU A 85 11.06 6.43 8.21
N LEU A 86 9.73 6.43 8.25
CA LEU A 86 8.87 7.44 8.86
C LEU A 86 7.82 6.80 9.78
N PRO A 87 8.21 6.04 10.82
CA PRO A 87 7.26 5.47 11.76
C PRO A 87 6.45 6.60 12.40
N GLU A 88 5.12 6.51 12.37
CA GLU A 88 4.20 7.55 12.86
C GLU A 88 4.45 8.95 12.24
N GLY A 89 5.05 9.00 11.04
CA GLY A 89 5.42 10.27 10.39
C GLY A 89 6.68 10.95 10.95
N LYS A 90 7.38 10.31 11.91
CA LYS A 90 8.62 10.85 12.50
C LYS A 90 9.83 10.48 11.63
N LYS A 91 10.70 11.45 11.33
CA LYS A 91 11.89 11.28 10.47
C LYS A 91 13.03 10.43 11.08
N ASN A 92 12.75 9.66 12.14
CA ASN A 92 13.76 8.94 12.90
C ASN A 92 14.45 7.83 12.08
N GLY A 93 13.74 7.21 11.14
CA GLY A 93 14.31 6.21 10.24
C GLY A 93 15.22 6.80 9.15
N LEU A 94 14.96 8.04 8.70
CA LEU A 94 15.80 8.74 7.71
C LEU A 94 17.24 8.99 8.21
N ALA A 95 17.45 9.12 9.53
CA ALA A 95 18.79 9.26 10.09
C ALA A 95 19.66 8.02 9.83
N LYS A 96 19.04 6.84 9.76
CA LYS A 96 19.70 5.54 9.51
C LYS A 96 19.93 5.26 8.03
N VAL A 97 19.34 6.06 7.14
CA VAL A 97 19.54 5.96 5.68
C VAL A 97 20.91 6.56 5.32
N PRO A 98 21.72 5.93 4.44
CA PRO A 98 22.96 6.49 3.95
C PRO A 98 22.78 7.90 3.35
N TYR A 99 23.72 8.81 3.60
CA TYR A 99 23.60 10.23 3.24
C TYR A 99 23.20 10.46 1.77
N ALA A 100 23.83 9.72 0.84
CA ALA A 100 23.56 9.81 -0.59
C ALA A 100 22.10 9.48 -0.98
N LEU A 101 21.40 8.67 -0.17
CA LEU A 101 20.02 8.27 -0.42
C LEU A 101 18.99 9.18 0.28
N ARG A 102 19.39 9.94 1.31
CA ARG A 102 18.45 10.74 2.12
C ARG A 102 17.70 11.78 1.30
N LYS A 103 18.43 12.62 0.56
CA LYS A 103 17.83 13.69 -0.25
C LYS A 103 16.83 13.14 -1.28
N PRO A 104 17.19 12.18 -2.15
CA PRO A 104 16.24 11.68 -3.13
C PRO A 104 15.06 10.96 -2.46
N THR A 105 15.25 10.30 -1.31
CA THR A 105 14.12 9.71 -0.57
C THR A 105 13.16 10.78 -0.03
N ILE A 106 13.67 11.90 0.47
CA ILE A 106 12.82 13.03 0.92
C ILE A 106 12.07 13.65 -0.25
N GLU A 107 12.71 13.79 -1.42
CA GLU A 107 12.05 14.26 -2.64
C GLU A 107 10.91 13.33 -3.05
N THR A 108 11.14 12.02 -3.05
CA THR A 108 10.10 11.02 -3.34
C THR A 108 8.94 11.07 -2.35
N TYR A 109 9.22 11.34 -1.07
CA TYR A 109 8.16 11.57 -0.08
C TYR A 109 7.32 12.82 -0.43
N SER A 110 7.97 13.90 -0.86
CA SER A 110 7.30 15.13 -1.25
C SER A 110 6.40 14.92 -2.47
N GLU A 111 6.87 14.21 -3.49
CA GLU A 111 6.09 13.86 -4.69
C GLU A 111 4.86 13.01 -4.32
N TYR A 112 5.05 12.00 -3.47
CA TYR A 112 3.96 11.17 -2.98
C TYR A 112 2.93 11.97 -2.17
N LYS A 113 3.38 12.92 -1.34
CA LYS A 113 2.49 13.81 -0.59
C LYS A 113 1.67 14.72 -1.52
N GLN A 114 2.27 15.26 -2.57
CA GLN A 114 1.56 16.07 -3.56
C GLN A 114 0.44 15.27 -4.24
N LEU A 115 0.70 14.01 -4.58
CA LEU A 115 -0.33 13.12 -5.13
C LEU A 115 -1.50 12.96 -4.15
N ALA A 116 -1.22 12.70 -2.86
CA ALA A 116 -2.25 12.59 -1.83
C ALA A 116 -3.07 13.89 -1.66
N GLU A 117 -2.42 15.05 -1.75
CA GLU A 117 -3.08 16.36 -1.69
C GLU A 117 -4.03 16.60 -2.88
N ILE A 118 -3.63 16.21 -4.10
CA ILE A 118 -4.48 16.32 -5.29
C ILE A 118 -5.72 15.42 -5.14
N ILE A 119 -5.52 14.17 -4.73
CA ILE A 119 -6.62 13.21 -4.50
C ILE A 119 -7.58 13.77 -3.45
N ALA A 120 -7.06 14.27 -2.32
CA ALA A 120 -7.88 14.85 -1.25
C ALA A 120 -8.61 16.14 -1.68
N ARG A 121 -8.08 16.89 -2.64
CA ARG A 121 -8.75 18.06 -3.22
C ARG A 121 -9.89 17.64 -4.14
N LEU A 122 -9.68 16.62 -4.97
CA LEU A 122 -10.68 16.12 -5.94
C LEU A 122 -11.77 15.26 -5.31
N SER A 123 -11.59 14.82 -4.06
CA SER A 123 -12.58 14.06 -3.30
C SER A 123 -13.56 14.92 -2.51
N ARG A 124 -13.43 16.25 -2.55
CA ARG A 124 -14.30 17.23 -1.89
C ARG A 124 -15.35 17.74 -2.86
#